data_AF-A0A953SMH4-F1
#
_entry.id   AF-A0A953SMH4-F1
#
_cell.length_a   1.000
_cell.length_b   1.000
_cell.length_c   1.000
_cell.angle_alpha   90.00
_cell.angle_beta   90.00
_cell.angle_gamma   90.00
#
_symmetry.space_group_name_H-M   'P 1'
#
loop_
_entity.id
_entity.type
_entity.pdbx_description
1 polymer ?
#
loop_
_entity_poly.entity_id
_entity_poly.type
_entity_poly.pdbx_seq_one_letter_code
_entity_poly.pdbx_strand_id
1 'polypeptide(L)' 'TVVAKGRNHMAERILEIARNHQIPIIEDRPLARLLYRTAPVGREVPVALFQAIAELLAYVYRLDRRRAAGWGVSP' A
#
# COMPACT_ATOMS: atom_id res chain seq x y z
N THR A 1 -1.49 2.81 10.23
CA THR A 1 -2.41 1.73 10.68
C THR A 1 -2.97 1.00 9.48
N VAL A 2 -3.53 -0.20 9.64
CA VAL A 2 -4.20 -0.91 8.54
C VAL A 2 -5.61 -0.35 8.36
N VAL A 3 -5.85 0.31 7.23
CA VAL A 3 -7.13 0.97 6.96
C VAL A 3 -8.17 0.02 6.34
N ALA A 4 -7.72 -0.97 5.58
CA ALA A 4 -8.58 -1.96 4.95
C ALA A 4 -7.80 -3.25 4.65
N LYS A 5 -8.49 -4.39 4.63
CA LYS A 5 -7.98 -5.67 4.11
C LYS A 5 -9.15 -6.53 3.65
N GLY A 6 -8.95 -7.38 2.65
CA GLY A 6 -9.99 -8.21 2.07
C GLY A 6 -9.45 -9.50 1.45
N ARG A 7 -10.36 -10.41 1.11
CA ARG A 7 -10.10 -11.61 0.30
C ARG A 7 -11.23 -11.79 -0.71
N ASN A 8 -10.96 -12.49 -1.82
CA ASN A 8 -11.93 -12.76 -2.88
C ASN A 8 -12.62 -11.46 -3.35
N HIS A 9 -13.96 -11.45 -3.43
CA HIS A 9 -14.75 -10.29 -3.85
C HIS A 9 -14.37 -8.97 -3.14
N MET A 10 -14.03 -9.02 -1.84
CA MET A 10 -13.67 -7.83 -1.09
C MET A 10 -12.30 -7.28 -1.53
N ALA A 11 -11.35 -8.16 -1.85
CA ALA A 11 -10.06 -7.73 -2.38
C ALA A 11 -10.22 -7.11 -3.78
N GLU A 12 -11.06 -7.71 -4.63
CA GLU A 12 -11.39 -7.15 -5.95
C GLU A 12 -11.98 -5.74 -5.82
N ARG A 13 -12.92 -5.56 -4.89
CA ARG A 13 -13.54 -4.25 -4.62
C ARG A 13 -12.52 -3.21 -4.13
N ILE A 14 -11.61 -3.59 -3.24
CA ILE A 14 -10.53 -2.70 -2.78
C ILE A 14 -9.64 -2.28 -3.95
N LEU A 15 -9.26 -3.22 -4.82
CA LEU A 15 -8.43 -2.94 -5.99
C LEU A 15 -9.14 -2.04 -7.00
N GLU A 16 -10.44 -2.25 -7.23
CA GLU A 16 -11.25 -1.39 -8.09
C GLU A 16 -11.27 0.06 -7.58
N ILE A 17 -11.56 0.26 -6.29
CA ILE A 17 -11.57 1.59 -5.68
C ILE A 17 -10.19 2.25 -5.77
N ALA A 18 -9.12 1.49 -5.50
CA ALA A 18 -7.75 1.97 -5.59
C ALA A 18 -7.41 2.46 -7.01
N ARG A 19 -7.78 1.71 -8.05
CA ARG A 19 -7.59 2.11 -9.46
C ARG A 19 -8.35 3.40 -9.79
N ASN A 20 -9.61 3.50 -9.37
CA ASN A 20 -10.45 4.68 -9.63
C ASN A 20 -9.90 5.96 -8.99
N HIS A 21 -9.16 5.84 -7.89
CA HIS A 21 -8.51 6.96 -7.19
C HIS A 21 -7.01 7.07 -7.48
N GLN A 22 -6.51 6.37 -8.50
CA GLN A 22 -5.10 6.39 -8.91
C GLN A 22 -4.11 6.03 -7.78
N ILE A 23 -4.54 5.24 -6.81
CA ILE A 23 -3.70 4.74 -5.72
C ILE A 23 -2.74 3.67 -6.29
N PRO A 24 -1.43 3.78 -6.08
CA PRO A 24 -0.47 2.76 -6.51
C PRO A 24 -0.78 1.38 -5.93
N ILE A 25 -0.79 0.36 -6.78
CA ILE A 25 -1.01 -1.04 -6.38
C ILE A 25 0.33 -1.78 -6.53
N ILE A 26 0.81 -2.34 -5.43
CA ILE A 26 2.05 -3.11 -5.37
C ILE A 26 1.69 -4.56 -5.02
N GLU A 27 2.06 -5.51 -5.88
CA GLU A 27 1.84 -6.92 -5.64
C GLU A 27 3.02 -7.54 -4.89
N ASP A 28 2.84 -7.76 -3.59
CA ASP A 28 3.74 -8.58 -2.76
C ASP A 28 2.89 -9.65 -2.05
N ARG A 29 2.84 -10.86 -2.64
CA ARG A 29 1.99 -11.94 -2.12
C ARG A 29 2.41 -12.40 -0.71
N PRO A 30 3.71 -12.61 -0.40
CA PRO A 30 4.14 -12.92 0.96
C PRO A 30 3.70 -11.87 2.00
N LEU A 31 3.99 -10.59 1.76
CA LEU A 31 3.68 -9.50 2.68
C LEU A 31 2.17 -9.31 2.84
N ALA A 32 1.42 -9.35 1.75
CA ALA A 32 -0.05 -9.23 1.78
C ALA A 32 -0.69 -10.34 2.62
N ARG A 33 -0.25 -11.60 2.45
CA ARG A 33 -0.74 -12.72 3.28
C ARG A 33 -0.37 -12.55 4.74
N LEU A 34 0.83 -12.05 5.03
CA LEU A 34 1.28 -11.83 6.39
C LEU A 34 0.46 -10.73 7.07
N LEU A 35 0.33 -9.56 6.45
CA LEU A 35 -0.54 -8.46 6.90
C LEU A 35 -1.98 -8.90 7.10
N TYR A 36 -2.51 -9.71 6.18
CA TYR A 36 -3.88 -10.21 6.29
C TYR A 36 -4.08 -11.02 7.58
N ARG A 37 -3.12 -11.87 7.94
CA ARG A 37 -3.19 -12.71 9.14
C ARG A 37 -2.88 -11.97 10.43
N THR A 38 -1.92 -11.04 10.43
CA THR A 38 -1.34 -10.49 11.67
C THR A 38 -1.74 -9.06 12.00
N ALA A 39 -2.30 -8.31 11.04
CA ALA A 39 -2.65 -6.91 11.25
C ALA A 39 -4.17 -6.69 11.15
N PRO A 40 -4.89 -6.54 12.27
CA PRO A 40 -6.32 -6.19 12.27
C PRO A 40 -6.57 -4.80 11.69
N VAL A 41 -7.75 -4.60 11.07
CA VAL A 41 -8.16 -3.28 10.59
C VAL A 41 -8.32 -2.32 11.77
N GLY A 42 -7.91 -1.06 11.58
CA GLY A 42 -7.94 -0.02 12.60
C GLY A 42 -6.82 -0.13 13.64
N ARG A 43 -5.97 -1.17 13.55
CA ARG A 43 -4.82 -1.35 14.45
C ARG A 43 -3.51 -1.01 13.74
N GLU A 44 -2.48 -0.81 14.55
CA GLU A 44 -1.13 -0.62 14.07
C GLU A 44 -0.59 -1.89 13.39
N VAL A 45 0.35 -1.68 12.49
CA VAL A 45 1.06 -2.79 11.86
C VAL A 45 1.96 -3.44 12.93
N PRO A 46 2.11 -4.77 12.97
CA PRO A 46 3.07 -5.40 13.87
C PRO A 46 4.50 -4.90 13.63
N VAL A 47 5.25 -4.65 14.70
CA VAL A 47 6.64 -4.13 14.64
C VAL A 47 7.54 -5.00 13.76
N ALA A 48 7.34 -6.32 13.77
CA ALA A 48 8.08 -7.27 12.93
C ALA A 48 7.95 -7.00 11.41
N LEU A 49 6.96 -6.22 10.98
CA LEU A 49 6.74 -5.86 9.57
C LEU A 49 7.20 -4.45 9.22
N PHE A 50 7.69 -3.68 10.20
CA PHE A 50 8.01 -2.27 9.98
C PHE A 50 9.07 -2.06 8.89
N GLN A 51 10.10 -2.91 8.85
CA GLN A 51 11.12 -2.80 7.82
C GLN A 51 10.54 -2.99 6.40
N ALA A 52 9.77 -4.05 6.18
CA ALA A 52 9.14 -4.31 4.88
C ALA A 52 8.19 -3.17 4.46
N ILE A 53 7.43 -2.62 5.41
CA ILE A 53 6.56 -1.46 5.15
C ILE A 53 7.38 -0.20 4.84
N ALA A 54 8.48 0.06 5.56
CA ALA A 54 9.34 1.21 5.33
C ALA A 54 9.97 1.16 3.93
N GLU A 55 10.41 -0.01 3.48
CA GLU A 55 10.95 -0.23 2.13
C GLU A 55 9.88 0.05 1.05
N LEU A 56 8.64 -0.40 1.28
CA LEU A 56 7.51 -0.17 0.37
C LEU A 56 7.11 1.32 0.31
N LEU A 57 7.07 2.01 1.46
CA LEU A 57 6.83 3.44 1.51
C LEU A 57 7.94 4.23 0.81
N ALA A 58 9.20 3.85 1.01
CA ALA A 58 10.33 4.46 0.31
C ALA A 58 10.23 4.25 -1.21
N TYR A 59 9.75 3.08 -1.66
CA TYR A 59 9.48 2.82 -3.07
C TYR A 59 8.39 3.72 -3.63
N VAL A 60 7.24 3.84 -2.95
CA VAL A 60 6.14 4.73 -3.35
C VAL A 60 6.61 6.18 -3.43
N TYR A 61 7.35 6.66 -2.44
CA TYR A 61 7.87 8.03 -2.43
C TYR A 61 8.83 8.32 -3.60
N ARG A 62 9.63 7.33 -4.02
CA ARG A 62 10.47 7.43 -5.24
C ARG A 62 9.66 7.38 -6.53
N LEU A 63 8.56 6.64 -6.56
CA LEU A 63 7.65 6.60 -7.71
C LEU A 63 6.94 7.95 -7.87
N ASP A 64 6.44 8.50 -6.76
CA ASP A 64 5.75 9.79 -6.75
C ASP A 64 6.69 10.94 -7.08
N ARG A 65 7.95 10.94 -6.62
CA ARG A 65 8.93 11.94 -7.07
C ARG A 65 9.24 11.85 -8.56
N ARG A 66 9.25 10.66 -9.15
CA ARG A 66 9.39 10.49 -10.61
C ARG A 66 8.15 10.96 -11.37
N ARG A 67 6.96 10.77 -10.80
CA ARG A 67 5.71 11.33 -11.34
C ARG A 67 5.67 12.85 -11.22
N ALA A 68 6.02 13.41 -10.06
CA ALA A 68 6.11 14.84 -9.81
C ALA A 68 7.19 15.53 -10.64
N ALA A 69 8.31 14.86 -10.96
CA ALA A 69 9.27 15.39 -11.93
C ALA A 69 8.70 15.52 -13.36
N GLY A 70 7.56 14.88 -13.65
CA GLY A 70 6.76 15.06 -14.87
C GLY A 70 5.55 16.01 -14.72
N TRP A 71 5.33 16.57 -13.54
CA TRP A 71 4.31 17.61 -13.28
C TRP A 71 5.04 18.81 -12.69
N GLY A 72 5.29 19.86 -13.47
CA GLY A 72 6.10 21.01 -13.09
C GLY A 72 5.65 21.74 -11.83
N VAL A 73 5.94 21.18 -10.66
CA VAL A 73 5.89 21.85 -9.37
C VAL A 73 7.32 22.25 -9.07
N SER A 74 7.57 23.55 -9.22
CA SER A 74 8.78 24.19 -8.70
C SER A 74 8.76 24.16 -7.16
N PRO A 75 9.93 24.25 -6.51
CA PRO A 75 10.12 24.00 -5.07
C PRO A 75 9.24 24.81 -4.14
#